data_AF-A0A243B4B7-F1
#
_entry.id   AF-A0A243B4B7-F1
#
_cell.length_a   1.000
_cell.length_b   1.000
_cell.length_c   1.000
_cell.angle_alpha   90.00
_cell.angle_beta   90.00
_cell.angle_gamma   90.00
#
_symmetry.space_group_name_H-M   'P 1'
#
loop_
_entity.id
_entity.type
_entity.pdbx_description
1 polymer ?
#
loop_
_entity_poly.entity_id
_entity_poly.type
_entity_poly.pdbx_seq_one_letter_code
_entity_poly.pdbx_strand_id
1 'polypeptide(L)'
;YTDEVKKVDGQLIQSQVRKPEPELKEIYDVIVERHGDDVKAEELIAAIRPFLRDGSKPLFDGQSHFGRGVETQLNESRVVNFNISHLEEGFLKPIAFHVILNYIWEHWIKSPEHAIKRKVLYVDEMWQFIDYEQTVNFLEKVARRSRKRNAGMCWASQDFVRILENVKARGILQSTFSYFFLEQNKIDKKKIQENFNLTAGELDIILNNPGKGEGIFRVGDSSVWIQTDPSDKEMMFIESNEAVLQELLNNMKKVQGYAG
;
A
#
# COMPACT_ATOMS: atom_id res chain seq x y z
N TYR A 1 14.21 22.67 -3.89
CA TYR A 1 13.16 23.44 -4.57
C TYR A 1 13.81 24.60 -5.29
N THR A 2 13.34 24.93 -6.47
CA THR A 2 13.65 26.17 -7.17
C THR A 2 12.41 27.07 -7.08
N ASP A 3 12.61 28.33 -6.69
CA ASP A 3 11.56 29.35 -6.72
C ASP A 3 11.42 29.86 -8.15
N GLU A 4 10.66 29.14 -8.98
CA GLU A 4 10.28 29.65 -10.29
C GLU A 4 8.92 30.34 -10.21
N VAL A 5 8.93 31.64 -10.48
CA VAL A 5 7.71 32.44 -10.55
C VAL A 5 7.14 32.32 -11.96
N LYS A 6 6.02 31.60 -12.12
CA LYS A 6 5.25 31.58 -13.37
C LYS A 6 4.13 32.61 -13.30
N LYS A 7 4.04 33.46 -14.33
CA LYS A 7 2.97 34.45 -14.46
C LYS A 7 1.88 33.88 -15.37
N VAL A 8 0.70 33.61 -14.81
CA VAL A 8 -0.49 33.17 -15.56
C VAL A 8 -1.60 34.17 -15.26
N ASP A 9 -2.23 34.74 -16.30
CA ASP A 9 -3.33 35.71 -16.21
C ASP A 9 -3.11 36.89 -15.24
N GLY A 10 -1.88 37.43 -15.21
CA GLY A 10 -1.54 38.59 -14.39
C GLY A 10 -1.28 38.31 -12.91
N GLN A 11 -1.48 37.08 -12.45
CA GLN A 11 -1.12 36.64 -11.10
C GLN A 11 0.27 35.98 -11.10
N LEU A 12 1.11 36.32 -10.12
CA LEU A 12 2.40 35.67 -9.89
C LEU A 12 2.13 34.40 -9.09
N ILE A 13 2.24 33.23 -9.73
CA ILE A 13 2.14 31.94 -9.06
C ILE A 13 3.57 31.51 -8.74
N GLN A 14 3.93 31.57 -7.46
CA GLN A 14 5.17 30.97 -6.94
C GLN A 14 4.91 29.47 -6.75
N SER A 15 5.17 28.68 -7.78
CA SER A 15 5.15 27.23 -7.67
C SER A 15 6.48 26.74 -7.14
N GLN A 16 6.51 26.01 -6.03
CA GLN A 16 7.72 25.33 -5.59
C GLN A 16 8.03 24.18 -6.56
N VAL A 17 8.94 24.40 -7.51
CA VAL A 17 9.35 23.35 -8.45
C VAL A 17 10.40 22.47 -7.77
N ARG A 18 10.16 21.16 -7.72
CA ARG A 18 11.13 20.20 -7.19
C ARG A 18 12.33 20.16 -8.14
N LYS A 19 13.54 20.20 -7.59
CA LYS A 19 14.76 20.05 -8.40
C LYS A 19 14.75 18.64 -8.98
N PRO A 20 15.13 18.44 -10.26
CA PRO A 20 15.30 17.10 -10.82
C PRO A 20 16.21 16.25 -9.94
N GLU A 21 15.79 15.03 -9.68
CA GLU A 21 16.57 14.07 -8.90
C GLU A 21 17.46 13.27 -9.84
N PRO A 22 18.64 12.81 -9.37
CA PRO A 22 19.49 11.96 -10.19
C PRO A 22 18.74 10.73 -10.67
N GLU A 23 18.88 10.41 -11.96
CA GLU A 23 18.28 9.23 -12.57
C GLU A 23 19.19 8.02 -12.42
N LEU A 24 18.62 6.81 -12.41
CA LEU A 24 19.39 5.59 -12.22
C LEU A 24 20.44 5.42 -13.34
N LYS A 25 20.14 5.87 -14.55
CA LYS A 25 21.07 5.94 -15.68
C LYS A 25 22.28 6.84 -15.40
N GLU A 26 22.08 7.99 -14.79
CA GLU A 26 23.18 8.91 -14.47
C GLU A 26 24.12 8.28 -13.43
N ILE A 27 23.56 7.58 -12.44
CA ILE A 27 24.35 6.84 -11.44
C ILE A 27 25.11 5.70 -12.12
N TYR A 28 24.44 4.94 -12.99
CA TYR A 28 25.05 3.85 -13.76
C TYR A 28 26.23 4.34 -14.61
N ASP A 29 26.05 5.43 -15.35
CA ASP A 29 27.10 5.99 -16.22
C ASP A 29 28.34 6.39 -15.43
N VAL A 30 28.15 7.02 -14.26
CA VAL A 30 29.26 7.40 -13.37
C VAL A 30 30.01 6.18 -12.85
N ILE A 31 29.32 5.08 -12.53
CA ILE A 31 29.96 3.84 -12.07
C ILE A 31 30.75 3.21 -13.21
N VAL A 32 30.18 3.11 -14.41
CA VAL A 32 30.85 2.54 -15.58
C VAL A 32 32.08 3.37 -15.98
N GLU A 33 31.95 4.70 -16.02
CA GLU A 33 33.06 5.59 -16.39
C GLU A 33 34.24 5.50 -15.41
N ARG A 34 33.95 5.40 -14.10
CA ARG A 34 34.99 5.45 -13.06
C ARG A 34 35.53 4.09 -12.64
N HIS A 35 34.72 3.04 -12.78
CA HIS A 35 34.96 1.72 -12.20
C HIS A 35 34.64 0.57 -13.15
N GLY A 36 34.40 0.81 -14.44
CA GLY A 36 34.02 -0.24 -15.40
C GLY A 36 35.03 -1.39 -15.54
N ASP A 37 36.32 -1.13 -15.29
CA ASP A 37 37.38 -2.15 -15.33
C ASP A 37 37.61 -2.82 -13.95
N ASP A 38 36.91 -2.40 -12.90
CA ASP A 38 37.01 -3.00 -11.56
C ASP A 38 36.08 -4.22 -11.46
N VAL A 39 36.67 -5.41 -11.26
CA VAL A 39 35.94 -6.67 -11.05
C VAL A 39 34.93 -6.56 -9.89
N LYS A 40 35.20 -5.71 -8.89
CA LYS A 40 34.26 -5.48 -7.78
C LYS A 40 33.01 -4.69 -8.18
N ALA A 41 33.09 -3.89 -9.24
CA ALA A 41 31.97 -3.08 -9.73
C ALA A 41 31.08 -3.84 -10.73
N GLU A 42 31.60 -4.90 -11.36
CA GLU A 42 30.91 -5.69 -12.38
C GLU A 42 29.53 -6.19 -11.92
N GLU A 43 29.45 -6.76 -10.70
CA GLU A 43 28.20 -7.27 -10.14
C GLU A 43 27.15 -6.15 -9.95
N LEU A 44 27.58 -4.97 -9.47
CA LEU A 44 26.69 -3.83 -9.26
C LEU A 44 26.21 -3.25 -10.59
N ILE A 45 27.09 -3.12 -11.58
CA ILE A 45 26.75 -2.65 -12.94
C ILE A 45 25.73 -3.60 -13.56
N ALA A 46 25.97 -4.91 -13.47
CA ALA A 46 25.05 -5.93 -13.97
C ALA A 46 23.69 -5.90 -13.23
N ALA A 47 23.68 -5.67 -11.91
CA ALA A 47 22.47 -5.60 -11.11
C ALA A 47 21.60 -4.36 -11.43
N ILE A 48 22.22 -3.22 -11.76
CA ILE A 48 21.50 -1.98 -12.11
C ILE A 48 20.94 -2.05 -13.55
N ARG A 49 21.67 -2.71 -14.47
CA ARG A 49 21.36 -2.72 -15.91
C ARG A 49 19.88 -3.01 -16.26
N PRO A 50 19.21 -4.01 -15.66
CA PRO A 50 17.80 -4.31 -15.96
C PRO A 50 16.84 -3.14 -15.68
N PHE A 51 17.17 -2.27 -14.72
CA PHE A 51 16.28 -1.20 -14.26
C PHE A 51 16.42 0.11 -15.03
N LEU A 52 17.41 0.21 -15.92
CA LEU A 52 17.58 1.34 -16.82
C LEU A 52 16.42 1.41 -17.82
N ARG A 53 16.15 2.59 -18.38
CA ARG A 53 15.03 2.85 -19.31
C ARG A 53 15.02 1.97 -20.55
N ASP A 54 16.20 1.53 -20.98
CA ASP A 54 16.44 0.62 -22.11
C ASP A 54 16.71 -0.83 -21.65
N GLY A 55 16.53 -1.11 -20.36
CA GLY A 55 16.65 -2.43 -19.74
C GLY A 55 15.36 -3.23 -19.80
N SER A 56 15.38 -4.43 -19.22
CA SER A 56 14.24 -5.36 -19.22
C SER A 56 13.15 -5.03 -18.21
N LYS A 57 13.41 -4.16 -17.23
CA LYS A 57 12.49 -3.74 -16.15
C LYS A 57 12.59 -2.23 -15.88
N PRO A 58 12.26 -1.35 -16.86
CA PRO A 58 12.58 0.08 -16.84
C PRO A 58 11.73 0.94 -15.86
N LEU A 59 11.37 0.41 -14.70
CA LEU A 59 10.41 1.04 -13.77
C LEU A 59 11.00 2.22 -12.98
N PHE A 60 12.31 2.21 -12.71
CA PHE A 60 12.94 3.12 -11.74
C PHE A 60 13.89 4.16 -12.37
N ASP A 61 14.07 4.14 -13.69
CA ASP A 61 15.01 5.03 -14.39
C ASP A 61 14.31 6.23 -15.02
N GLY A 62 13.98 7.22 -14.19
CA GLY A 62 13.44 8.51 -14.62
C GLY A 62 12.87 9.32 -13.46
N GLN A 63 12.44 10.54 -13.75
CA GLN A 63 11.73 11.35 -12.76
C GLN A 63 10.41 10.69 -12.33
N SER A 64 10.10 10.78 -11.04
CA SER A 64 8.80 10.33 -10.52
C SER A 64 7.64 11.06 -11.22
N HIS A 65 6.74 10.29 -11.83
CA HIS A 65 5.60 10.81 -12.58
C HIS A 65 4.33 10.02 -12.22
N PHE A 66 3.36 10.68 -11.58
CA PHE A 66 2.10 10.07 -11.14
C PHE A 66 0.93 10.30 -12.10
N GLY A 67 1.22 10.72 -13.33
CA GLY A 67 0.22 11.03 -14.34
C GLY A 67 0.02 12.52 -14.57
N ARG A 68 -0.70 12.83 -15.65
CA ARG A 68 -0.91 14.20 -16.10
C ARG A 68 -1.73 14.98 -15.09
N GLY A 69 -1.19 16.11 -14.63
CA GLY A 69 -1.87 17.00 -13.68
C GLY A 69 -1.83 16.53 -12.23
N VAL A 70 -1.09 15.44 -11.93
CA VAL A 70 -0.87 14.99 -10.55
C VAL A 70 0.46 15.50 -10.05
N GLU A 71 0.43 16.38 -9.06
CA GLU A 71 1.64 16.88 -8.43
C GLU A 71 2.36 15.78 -7.65
N THR A 72 3.69 15.76 -7.75
CA THR A 72 4.54 14.79 -7.04
C THR A 72 4.64 15.03 -5.54
N GLN A 73 3.97 16.05 -5.00
CA GLN A 73 3.80 16.26 -3.56
C GLN A 73 2.48 15.65 -3.06
N LEU A 74 1.55 15.36 -3.99
CA LEU A 74 0.21 14.81 -3.74
C LEU A 74 -0.65 15.69 -2.80
N ASN A 75 -0.23 16.93 -2.51
CA ASN A 75 -0.75 17.76 -1.41
C ASN A 75 -2.27 18.00 -1.45
N GLU A 76 -2.83 18.01 -2.66
CA GLU A 76 -4.25 18.23 -2.95
C GLU A 76 -5.05 16.93 -3.01
N SER A 77 -4.38 15.77 -3.10
CA SER A 77 -5.03 14.46 -3.20
C SER A 77 -5.58 14.02 -1.85
N ARG A 78 -6.88 13.70 -1.81
CA ARG A 78 -7.54 13.14 -0.60
C ARG A 78 -7.30 11.65 -0.45
N VAL A 79 -7.17 10.95 -1.57
CA VAL A 79 -6.93 9.51 -1.67
C VAL A 79 -5.91 9.30 -2.79
N VAL A 80 -4.90 8.49 -2.53
CA VAL A 80 -3.88 8.10 -3.51
C VAL A 80 -3.78 6.58 -3.48
N ASN A 81 -3.98 5.95 -4.63
CA ASN A 81 -3.85 4.51 -4.78
C ASN A 81 -2.65 4.20 -5.70
N PHE A 82 -1.71 3.41 -5.18
CA PHE A 82 -0.61 2.87 -5.97
C PHE A 82 -0.98 1.46 -6.44
N ASN A 83 -1.47 1.35 -7.68
CA ASN A 83 -1.80 0.06 -8.26
C ASN A 83 -0.53 -0.69 -8.70
N ILE A 84 -0.24 -1.80 -8.02
CA ILE A 84 0.89 -2.69 -8.32
C ILE A 84 0.46 -4.06 -8.86
N SER A 85 -0.82 -4.24 -9.20
CA SER A 85 -1.39 -5.53 -9.62
C SER A 85 -0.72 -6.10 -10.88
N HIS A 86 -0.33 -5.24 -11.82
CA HIS A 86 0.31 -5.63 -13.08
C HIS A 86 1.82 -5.87 -12.97
N LEU A 87 2.43 -5.70 -11.79
CA LEU A 87 3.85 -5.96 -11.60
C LEU A 87 4.12 -7.45 -11.37
N GLU A 88 5.23 -7.93 -11.91
CA GLU A 88 5.74 -9.30 -11.69
C GLU A 88 5.94 -9.58 -10.19
N GLU A 89 5.27 -10.61 -9.69
CA GLU A 89 5.13 -10.90 -8.25
C GLU A 89 6.44 -11.25 -7.55
N GLY A 90 7.30 -12.04 -8.19
CA GLY A 90 8.49 -12.60 -7.54
C GLY A 90 9.68 -11.66 -7.43
N PHE A 91 9.70 -10.57 -8.20
CA PHE A 91 10.88 -9.71 -8.28
C PHE A 91 10.55 -8.22 -8.27
N LEU A 92 9.72 -7.75 -9.21
CA LEU A 92 9.51 -6.31 -9.38
C LEU A 92 8.52 -5.74 -8.36
N LYS A 93 7.44 -6.47 -8.05
CA LYS A 93 6.39 -6.04 -7.13
C LYS A 93 6.93 -5.73 -5.72
N PRO A 94 7.77 -6.57 -5.08
CA PRO A 94 8.35 -6.27 -3.77
C PRO A 94 9.26 -5.03 -3.76
N ILE A 95 10.08 -4.87 -4.81
CA ILE A 95 10.97 -3.71 -4.95
C ILE A 95 10.14 -2.43 -5.11
N ALA A 96 9.16 -2.45 -6.02
CA ALA A 96 8.27 -1.33 -6.26
C ALA A 96 7.49 -0.95 -4.98
N PHE A 97 6.95 -1.95 -4.28
CA PHE A 97 6.26 -1.73 -3.00
C PHE A 97 7.19 -1.07 -1.98
N HIS A 98 8.44 -1.53 -1.85
CA HIS A 98 9.42 -0.93 -0.95
C HIS A 98 9.72 0.54 -1.31
N VAL A 99 9.91 0.83 -2.59
CA VAL A 99 10.16 2.19 -3.10
C VAL A 99 8.96 3.10 -2.84
N ILE A 100 7.75 2.64 -3.16
CA ILE A 100 6.50 3.38 -2.91
C ILE A 100 6.32 3.66 -1.42
N LEU A 101 6.55 2.65 -0.57
CA LEU A 101 6.43 2.79 0.87
C LEU A 101 7.41 3.83 1.44
N ASN A 102 8.66 3.84 0.95
CA ASN A 102 9.63 4.88 1.31
C ASN A 102 9.19 6.26 0.84
N TYR A 103 8.71 6.36 -0.41
CA TYR A 103 8.22 7.60 -0.97
C TYR A 103 7.05 8.17 -0.15
N ILE A 104 6.04 7.36 0.18
CA ILE A 104 4.92 7.76 1.04
C ILE A 104 5.43 8.19 2.42
N TRP A 105 6.33 7.44 3.02
CA TRP A 105 6.86 7.77 4.32
C TRP A 105 7.58 9.12 4.35
N GLU A 106 8.44 9.39 3.37
CA GLU A 106 9.24 10.61 3.29
C GLU A 106 8.43 11.83 2.83
N HIS A 107 7.61 11.68 1.79
CA HIS A 107 6.90 12.80 1.17
C HIS A 107 5.47 13.02 1.68
N TRP A 108 4.83 12.02 2.30
CA TRP A 108 3.46 12.14 2.79
C TRP A 108 3.39 12.14 4.31
N ILE A 109 3.91 11.10 4.95
CA ILE A 109 3.79 10.91 6.39
C ILE A 109 4.69 11.92 7.12
N LYS A 110 5.95 12.07 6.68
CA LYS A 110 6.92 12.97 7.30
C LYS A 110 6.80 14.44 6.87
N SER A 111 6.05 14.73 5.80
CA SER A 111 5.95 16.09 5.26
C SER A 111 5.46 17.09 6.31
N PRO A 112 6.18 18.22 6.52
CA PRO A 112 5.76 19.30 7.39
C PRO A 112 4.41 19.91 6.99
N GLU A 113 4.14 20.03 5.69
CA GLU A 113 2.89 20.59 5.16
C GLU A 113 1.67 19.73 5.54
N HIS A 114 1.93 18.46 5.81
CA HIS A 114 0.92 17.49 6.21
C HIS A 114 0.93 17.19 7.72
N ALA A 115 1.70 17.92 8.53
CA ALA A 115 1.90 17.59 9.94
C ALA A 115 0.59 17.57 10.75
N ILE A 116 -0.35 18.47 10.45
CA ILE A 116 -1.65 18.57 11.12
C ILE A 116 -2.76 17.75 10.43
N LYS A 117 -2.52 17.25 9.21
CA LYS A 117 -3.51 16.45 8.48
C LYS A 117 -3.56 15.03 9.06
N ARG A 118 -4.77 14.50 9.29
CA ARG A 118 -4.96 13.08 9.62
C ARG A 118 -4.70 12.25 8.37
N LYS A 119 -3.82 11.25 8.48
CA LYS A 119 -3.41 10.40 7.36
C LYS A 119 -3.52 8.94 7.76
N VAL A 120 -3.83 8.07 6.81
CA VAL A 120 -3.78 6.63 7.03
C VAL A 120 -3.05 6.01 5.84
N LEU A 121 -2.00 5.26 6.11
CA LEU A 121 -1.41 4.36 5.13
C LEU A 121 -2.22 3.08 5.12
N TYR A 122 -2.78 2.72 3.97
CA TYR A 122 -3.44 1.44 3.74
C TYR A 122 -2.46 0.49 3.04
N VAL A 123 -2.26 -0.68 3.60
CA VAL A 123 -1.44 -1.75 3.03
C VAL A 123 -2.33 -2.96 2.79
N ASP A 124 -2.74 -3.15 1.55
CA ASP A 124 -3.54 -4.31 1.15
C ASP A 124 -2.64 -5.54 0.93
N GLU A 125 -3.17 -6.72 1.24
CA GLU A 125 -2.48 -8.02 1.16
C GLU A 125 -1.04 -8.02 1.71
N MET A 126 -0.86 -7.51 2.94
CA MET A 126 0.46 -7.33 3.55
C MET A 126 1.29 -8.62 3.63
N TRP A 127 0.65 -9.79 3.71
CA TRP A 127 1.34 -11.09 3.78
C TRP A 127 2.24 -11.35 2.57
N GLN A 128 1.95 -10.77 1.40
CA GLN A 128 2.77 -10.92 0.20
C GLN A 128 4.19 -10.38 0.39
N PHE A 129 4.37 -9.44 1.32
CA PHE A 129 5.65 -8.76 1.55
C PHE A 129 6.41 -9.27 2.78
N ILE A 130 5.87 -10.26 3.48
CA ILE A 130 6.35 -10.68 4.80
C ILE A 130 7.71 -11.40 4.77
N ASP A 131 8.08 -11.96 3.61
CA ASP A 131 9.38 -12.61 3.39
C ASP A 131 10.49 -11.60 3.06
N TYR A 132 10.12 -10.37 2.68
CA TYR A 132 11.07 -9.33 2.30
C TYR A 132 11.46 -8.51 3.53
N GLU A 133 12.50 -8.97 4.22
CA GLU A 133 12.96 -8.40 5.49
C GLU A 133 13.05 -6.87 5.49
N GLN A 134 13.64 -6.27 4.47
CA GLN A 134 13.78 -4.81 4.38
C GLN A 134 12.43 -4.10 4.39
N THR A 135 11.44 -4.66 3.69
CA THR A 135 10.08 -4.16 3.63
C THR A 135 9.35 -4.33 4.95
N VAL A 136 9.44 -5.51 5.59
CA VAL A 136 8.82 -5.75 6.90
C VAL A 136 9.40 -4.83 7.97
N ASN A 137 10.72 -4.68 8.01
CA ASN A 137 11.39 -3.77 8.95
C ASN A 137 10.91 -2.32 8.74
N PHE A 138 10.68 -1.92 7.49
CA PHE A 138 10.16 -0.60 7.18
C PHE A 138 8.68 -0.45 7.60
N LEU A 139 7.84 -1.43 7.32
CA LEU A 139 6.44 -1.45 7.78
C LEU A 139 6.35 -1.38 9.32
N GLU A 140 7.22 -2.10 10.04
CA GLU A 140 7.29 -2.01 11.50
C GLU A 140 7.65 -0.58 11.97
N LYS A 141 8.64 0.05 11.32
CA LYS A 141 8.99 1.45 11.58
C LYS A 141 7.80 2.38 11.33
N VAL A 142 7.04 2.16 10.26
CA VAL A 142 5.82 2.94 9.96
C VAL A 142 4.79 2.73 11.06
N ALA A 143 4.43 1.49 11.38
CA ALA A 143 3.46 1.15 12.42
C ALA A 143 3.79 1.82 13.77
N ARG A 144 5.06 1.81 14.17
CA ARG A 144 5.52 2.41 15.44
C ARG A 144 5.58 3.94 15.44
N ARG A 145 5.89 4.56 14.30
CA ARG A 145 6.20 5.99 14.23
C ARG A 145 5.08 6.87 13.66
N SER A 146 4.12 6.29 12.93
CA SER A 146 3.02 7.04 12.31
C SER A 146 2.22 7.88 13.31
N ARG A 147 1.97 7.36 14.52
CA ARG A 147 1.22 8.07 15.57
C ARG A 147 1.81 9.44 15.92
N LYS A 148 3.15 9.58 15.90
CA LYS A 148 3.84 10.85 16.19
C LYS A 148 3.67 11.89 15.07
N ARG A 149 3.10 11.52 13.93
CA ARG A 149 2.96 12.33 12.71
C ARG A 149 1.51 12.56 12.29
N ASN A 150 0.58 12.44 13.25
CA ASN A 150 -0.86 12.46 13.02
C ASN A 150 -1.30 11.46 11.92
N ALA A 151 -0.62 10.32 11.86
CA ALA A 151 -0.85 9.28 10.88
C ALA A 151 -1.15 7.92 11.56
N GLY A 152 -1.92 7.08 10.87
CA GLY A 152 -2.13 5.69 11.21
C GLY A 152 -1.65 4.76 10.11
N MET A 153 -1.58 3.47 10.42
CA MET A 153 -1.41 2.41 9.43
C MET A 153 -2.58 1.45 9.59
N CYS A 154 -3.21 1.12 8.48
CA CYS A 154 -4.21 0.08 8.35
C CYS A 154 -3.64 -0.95 7.37
N TRP A 155 -3.74 -2.23 7.72
CA TRP A 155 -3.29 -3.30 6.86
C TRP A 155 -4.38 -4.36 6.77
N ALA A 156 -4.48 -4.98 5.61
CA ALA A 156 -5.38 -6.09 5.33
C ALA A 156 -4.57 -7.30 4.86
N SER A 157 -5.09 -8.50 5.13
CA SER A 157 -4.45 -9.75 4.75
C SER A 157 -5.47 -10.87 4.75
N GLN A 158 -5.46 -11.70 3.70
CA GLN A 158 -6.17 -12.98 3.70
C GLN A 158 -5.46 -14.03 4.57
N ASP A 159 -4.13 -14.00 4.61
CA ASP A 159 -3.31 -14.88 5.43
C ASP A 159 -2.67 -14.08 6.58
N PHE A 160 -3.44 -13.83 7.63
CA PHE A 160 -2.91 -13.13 8.81
C PHE A 160 -2.02 -14.05 9.66
N VAL A 161 -2.17 -15.38 9.58
CA VAL A 161 -1.38 -16.33 10.37
C VAL A 161 0.09 -16.25 9.98
N ARG A 162 0.39 -16.11 8.68
CA ARG A 162 1.75 -15.90 8.20
C ARG A 162 2.39 -14.63 8.78
N ILE A 163 1.60 -13.56 8.96
CA ILE A 163 2.05 -12.33 9.61
C ILE A 163 2.27 -12.58 11.11
N LEU A 164 1.37 -13.29 11.77
CA LEU A 164 1.43 -13.63 13.19
C LEU A 164 2.67 -14.45 13.56
N GLU A 165 3.06 -15.40 12.71
CA GLU A 165 4.21 -16.28 12.93
C GLU A 165 5.55 -15.61 12.59
N ASN A 166 5.53 -14.52 11.82
CA ASN A 166 6.74 -13.82 11.46
C ASN A 166 7.26 -12.95 12.63
N VAL A 167 8.42 -13.33 13.17
CA VAL A 167 9.05 -12.64 14.30
C VAL A 167 9.30 -11.14 14.01
N LYS A 168 9.62 -10.79 12.77
CA LYS A 168 9.89 -9.39 12.36
C LYS A 168 8.60 -8.57 12.23
N ALA A 169 7.47 -9.20 11.98
CA ALA A 169 6.17 -8.55 11.95
C ALA A 169 5.57 -8.29 13.34
N ARG A 170 6.17 -8.83 14.40
CA ARG A 170 5.68 -8.69 15.78
C ARG A 170 5.45 -7.24 16.19
N GLY A 171 6.33 -6.33 15.78
CA GLY A 171 6.17 -4.90 16.10
C GLY A 171 4.97 -4.25 15.40
N ILE A 172 4.56 -4.75 14.23
CA ILE A 172 3.35 -4.31 13.51
C ILE A 172 2.11 -4.74 14.29
N LEU A 173 2.05 -6.02 14.70
CA LEU A 173 0.94 -6.58 15.47
C LEU A 173 0.79 -5.88 16.83
N GLN A 174 1.89 -5.70 17.56
CA GLN A 174 1.88 -4.98 18.85
C GLN A 174 1.46 -3.50 18.72
N SER A 175 1.69 -2.88 17.56
CA SER A 175 1.28 -1.51 17.28
C SER A 175 -0.16 -1.42 16.76
N THR A 176 -0.78 -2.54 16.42
CA THR A 176 -2.15 -2.61 15.90
C THR A 176 -3.13 -2.72 17.07
N PHE A 177 -3.90 -1.65 17.27
CA PHE A 177 -4.82 -1.52 18.40
C PHE A 177 -6.25 -1.99 18.10
N SER A 178 -6.61 -2.03 16.81
CA SER A 178 -7.95 -2.38 16.35
C SER A 178 -7.85 -3.43 15.27
N TYR A 179 -8.76 -4.40 15.32
CA TYR A 179 -8.84 -5.52 14.40
C TYR A 179 -10.27 -5.67 13.92
N PHE A 180 -10.47 -5.88 12.63
CA PHE A 180 -11.76 -6.30 12.09
C PHE A 180 -11.61 -7.69 11.53
N PHE A 181 -12.10 -8.69 12.26
CA PHE A 181 -12.09 -10.09 11.84
C PHE A 181 -13.36 -10.37 11.05
N LEU A 182 -13.20 -10.60 9.75
CA LEU A 182 -14.23 -11.22 8.91
C LEU A 182 -14.14 -12.75 9.05
N GLU A 183 -14.78 -13.50 8.15
CA GLU A 183 -14.68 -14.96 8.09
C GLU A 183 -13.21 -15.45 8.16
N GLN A 184 -12.93 -16.37 9.08
CA GLN A 184 -11.62 -16.98 9.27
C GLN A 184 -11.68 -18.49 9.04
N ASN A 185 -10.56 -19.08 8.64
CA ASN A 185 -10.46 -20.52 8.48
C ASN A 185 -10.44 -21.22 9.85
N LYS A 186 -11.22 -22.30 10.01
CA LYS A 186 -11.26 -23.13 11.23
C LYS A 186 -9.89 -23.71 11.61
N ILE A 187 -9.01 -23.93 10.63
CA ILE A 187 -7.64 -24.40 10.86
C ILE A 187 -6.86 -23.40 11.75
N ASP A 188 -7.13 -22.10 11.62
CA ASP A 188 -6.42 -21.03 12.32
C ASP A 188 -7.02 -20.71 13.69
N LYS A 189 -8.12 -21.37 14.07
CA LYS A 189 -8.85 -21.14 15.33
C LYS A 189 -7.92 -21.05 16.55
N LYS A 190 -6.99 -21.99 16.68
CA LYS A 190 -6.07 -22.05 17.83
C LYS A 190 -5.18 -20.81 17.88
N LYS A 191 -4.62 -20.40 16.75
CA LYS A 191 -3.77 -19.20 16.64
C LYS A 191 -4.55 -17.94 16.96
N ILE A 192 -5.78 -17.82 16.47
CA ILE A 192 -6.65 -16.66 16.76
C ILE A 192 -6.91 -16.58 18.27
N GLN A 193 -7.33 -17.70 18.87
CA GLN A 193 -7.69 -17.76 20.28
C GLN A 193 -6.49 -17.43 21.19
N GLU A 194 -5.30 -17.92 20.87
CA GLU A 194 -4.08 -17.68 21.65
C GLU A 194 -3.57 -16.24 21.59
N ASN A 195 -3.93 -15.46 20.56
CA ASN A 195 -3.32 -14.16 20.29
C ASN A 195 -4.28 -12.96 20.42
N PHE A 196 -5.59 -13.15 20.30
CA PHE A 196 -6.55 -12.03 20.26
C PHE A 196 -7.58 -12.01 21.39
N ASN A 197 -7.50 -12.94 22.36
CA ASN A 197 -8.38 -13.02 23.52
C ASN A 197 -9.88 -12.89 23.17
N LEU A 198 -10.28 -13.49 22.05
CA LEU A 198 -11.68 -13.57 21.64
C LEU A 198 -12.40 -14.61 22.51
N THR A 199 -13.59 -14.25 22.96
CA THR A 199 -14.55 -15.13 23.63
C THR A 199 -15.02 -16.24 22.69
N ALA A 200 -15.59 -17.30 23.28
CA ALA A 200 -16.15 -18.40 22.50
C ALA A 200 -17.24 -17.95 21.51
N GLY A 201 -18.07 -16.97 21.88
CA GLY A 201 -19.12 -16.42 21.01
C GLY A 201 -18.56 -15.57 19.87
N GLU A 202 -17.52 -14.75 20.13
CA GLU A 202 -16.84 -14.00 19.06
C GLU A 202 -16.14 -14.92 18.06
N LEU A 203 -15.50 -15.99 18.56
CA LEU A 203 -14.91 -17.02 17.71
C LEU A 203 -15.96 -17.76 16.89
N ASP A 204 -17.13 -18.04 17.47
CA ASP A 204 -18.23 -18.71 16.77
C ASP A 204 -18.69 -17.89 15.55
N ILE A 205 -18.89 -16.58 15.74
CA ILE A 205 -19.30 -15.64 14.69
C ILE A 205 -18.33 -15.71 13.49
N ILE A 206 -17.02 -15.62 13.72
CA ILE A 206 -16.04 -15.54 12.62
C ILE A 206 -15.65 -16.90 12.02
N LEU A 207 -16.00 -18.02 12.66
CA LEU A 207 -15.58 -19.37 12.24
C LEU A 207 -16.73 -20.25 11.71
N ASN A 208 -17.99 -19.96 12.05
CA ASN A 208 -19.12 -20.83 11.73
C ASN A 208 -20.06 -20.22 10.68
N ASN A 209 -19.51 -20.02 9.48
CA ASN A 209 -20.22 -19.49 8.31
C ASN A 209 -20.92 -18.14 8.57
N PRO A 210 -20.15 -17.09 8.93
CA PRO A 210 -20.69 -15.74 8.98
C PRO A 210 -21.36 -15.36 7.65
N GLY A 211 -22.38 -14.51 7.73
CA GLY A 211 -22.93 -13.83 6.58
C GLY A 211 -21.85 -13.00 5.86
N LYS A 212 -22.07 -12.69 4.58
CA LYS A 212 -21.17 -11.79 3.85
C LYS A 212 -21.09 -10.45 4.56
N GLY A 213 -19.85 -9.97 4.77
CA GLY A 213 -19.58 -8.71 5.46
C GLY A 213 -19.73 -8.77 6.99
N GLU A 214 -20.09 -9.92 7.55
CA GLU A 214 -20.25 -10.13 8.99
C GLU A 214 -18.89 -10.42 9.66
N GLY A 215 -18.68 -9.84 10.83
CA GLY A 215 -17.44 -10.01 11.56
C GLY A 215 -17.42 -9.39 12.95
N ILE A 216 -16.27 -9.50 13.60
CA ILE A 216 -15.98 -8.93 14.92
C ILE A 216 -15.02 -7.76 14.75
N PHE A 217 -15.48 -6.56 15.07
CA PHE A 217 -14.62 -5.38 15.19
C PHE A 217 -14.20 -5.19 16.63
N ARG A 218 -12.91 -5.37 16.89
CA ARG A 218 -12.29 -5.28 18.21
C ARG A 218 -11.42 -4.03 18.31
N VAL A 219 -11.55 -3.30 19.41
CA VAL A 219 -10.75 -2.13 19.77
C VAL A 219 -10.26 -2.30 21.20
N GLY A 220 -8.98 -2.58 21.37
CA GLY A 220 -8.43 -2.97 22.68
C GLY A 220 -9.13 -4.22 23.23
N ASP A 221 -9.84 -4.07 24.36
CA ASP A 221 -10.57 -5.16 25.03
C ASP A 221 -12.06 -5.20 24.72
N SER A 222 -12.57 -4.21 23.98
CA SER A 222 -13.98 -4.15 23.58
C SER A 222 -14.15 -4.69 22.18
N SER A 223 -15.21 -5.44 21.95
CA SER A 223 -15.58 -5.90 20.62
C SER A 223 -17.05 -5.63 20.35
N VAL A 224 -17.36 -5.47 19.07
CA VAL A 224 -18.72 -5.38 18.57
C VAL A 224 -18.86 -6.31 17.36
N TRP A 225 -20.01 -6.94 17.27
CA TRP A 225 -20.45 -7.62 16.07
C TRP A 225 -20.94 -6.60 15.05
N ILE A 226 -20.44 -6.67 13.82
CA ILE A 226 -20.77 -5.76 12.73
C ILE A 226 -21.02 -6.59 11.48
N GLN A 227 -22.03 -6.19 10.70
CA GLN A 227 -22.21 -6.62 9.33
C GLN A 227 -22.17 -5.42 8.39
N THR A 228 -21.35 -5.48 7.34
CA THR A 228 -21.31 -4.44 6.31
C THR A 228 -22.45 -4.61 5.31
N ASP A 229 -22.97 -3.49 4.82
CA ASP A 229 -24.03 -3.42 3.80
C ASP A 229 -23.65 -2.39 2.72
N PRO A 230 -22.64 -2.69 1.88
CA PRO A 230 -22.23 -1.79 0.81
C PRO A 230 -23.27 -1.76 -0.32
N SER A 231 -23.46 -0.59 -0.92
CA SER A 231 -24.32 -0.46 -2.09
C SER A 231 -23.74 -1.18 -3.31
N ASP A 232 -24.61 -1.57 -4.25
CA ASP A 232 -24.19 -2.19 -5.53
C ASP A 232 -23.14 -1.35 -6.27
N LYS A 233 -23.25 -0.01 -6.17
CA LYS A 233 -22.30 0.92 -6.79
C LYS A 233 -20.93 0.85 -6.14
N GLU A 234 -20.86 0.74 -4.81
CA GLU A 234 -19.59 0.58 -4.08
C GLU A 234 -18.97 -0.78 -4.38
N MET A 235 -19.78 -1.84 -4.46
CA MET A 235 -19.34 -3.17 -4.84
C MET A 235 -18.76 -3.20 -6.26
N MET A 236 -19.40 -2.57 -7.24
CA MET A 236 -18.86 -2.48 -8.60
C MET A 236 -17.60 -1.64 -8.69
N PHE A 237 -17.48 -0.60 -7.86
CA PHE A 237 -16.29 0.25 -7.83
C PHE A 237 -15.07 -0.51 -7.31
N ILE A 238 -15.25 -1.40 -6.34
CA ILE A 238 -14.15 -2.16 -5.72
C ILE A 238 -13.87 -3.50 -6.40
N GLU A 239 -14.79 -4.02 -7.21
CA GLU A 239 -14.68 -5.33 -7.84
C GLU A 239 -13.48 -5.38 -8.79
N SER A 240 -12.55 -6.29 -8.51
CA SER A 240 -11.32 -6.49 -9.28
C SER A 240 -11.40 -7.70 -10.22
N ASN A 241 -12.37 -8.60 -9.99
CA ASN A 241 -12.64 -9.72 -10.85
C ASN A 241 -13.59 -9.32 -11.98
N GLU A 242 -13.05 -9.30 -13.20
CA GLU A 242 -13.78 -8.90 -14.40
C GLU A 242 -15.03 -9.76 -14.65
N ALA A 243 -15.00 -11.06 -14.33
CA ALA A 243 -16.16 -11.93 -14.48
C ALA A 243 -17.31 -11.54 -13.54
N VAL A 244 -16.98 -11.25 -12.27
CA VAL A 244 -17.96 -10.83 -11.27
C VAL A 244 -18.52 -9.45 -11.62
N LEU A 245 -17.65 -8.53 -12.07
CA LEU A 245 -18.08 -7.21 -12.53
C LEU A 245 -19.08 -7.31 -13.70
N GLN A 246 -18.83 -8.18 -14.68
CA GLN A 246 -19.76 -8.40 -15.79
C GLN A 246 -21.10 -8.97 -15.31
N GLU A 247 -21.09 -9.87 -14.32
CA GLU A 247 -22.32 -10.39 -13.72
C GLU A 247 -23.13 -9.29 -13.03
N LEU A 248 -22.49 -8.45 -12.22
CA LEU A 248 -23.10 -7.31 -11.55
C LEU A 248 -23.73 -6.32 -12.55
N LEU A 249 -22.99 -5.99 -13.62
CA LEU A 249 -23.48 -5.11 -14.69
C LEU A 249 -24.69 -5.70 -15.42
N ASN A 250 -24.69 -7.02 -15.67
CA ASN A 250 -25.81 -7.71 -16.31
C ASN A 250 -27.06 -7.74 -15.42
N ASN A 251 -26.88 -7.93 -14.11
CA ASN A 251 -27.99 -7.93 -13.15
C ASN A 251 -28.64 -6.55 -13.06
N MET A 252 -27.86 -5.46 -13.05
CA MET A 252 -28.42 -4.10 -13.10
C MET A 252 -29.22 -3.82 -14.37
N LYS A 253 -28.72 -4.25 -15.55
CA LYS A 253 -29.43 -4.07 -16.82
C LYS A 253 -30.79 -4.76 -16.81
N LYS A 254 -30.88 -5.95 -16.19
CA LYS A 254 -32.17 -6.65 -16.02
C LYS A 254 -33.11 -5.84 -15.13
N VAL A 255 -32.65 -5.40 -13.96
CA VAL A 255 -33.49 -4.63 -13.01
C VAL A 255 -33.98 -3.32 -13.62
N GLN A 256 -33.14 -2.59 -14.38
CA GLN A 256 -33.55 -1.36 -15.06
C GLN A 256 -34.45 -1.60 -16.29
N GLY A 257 -34.27 -2.73 -16.99
CA GLY A 257 -35.09 -3.10 -18.15
C GLY A 257 -36.52 -3.55 -17.82
N TYR A 258 -36.81 -3.92 -16.56
CA TYR A 258 -38.16 -4.23 -16.08
C TYR A 258 -38.93 -3.02 -15.53
N ALA A 259 -38.30 -1.84 -15.48
CA ALA A 259 -38.91 -0.60 -14.99
C ALA A 259 -39.50 0.28 -16.13
N GLY A 260 -39.72 -0.30 -17.32
CA GLY A 260 -40.28 0.35 -18.51
C GLY A 260 -41.69 -0.13 -18.85
#